data_AF-A0A7L4NYS6-F1
#
_entry.id   AF-A0A7L4NYS6-F1
#
_cell.length_a   1.000
_cell.length_b   1.000
_cell.length_c   1.000
_cell.angle_alpha   90.00
_cell.angle_beta   90.00
_cell.angle_gamma   90.00
#
_symmetry.space_group_name_H-M   'P 1'
#
loop_
_entity.id
_entity.type
_entity.pdbx_description
1 polymer ?
#
loop_
_entity_poly.entity_id
_entity_poly.type
_entity_poly.pdbx_seq_one_letter_code
_entity_poly.pdbx_strand_id
1 'polypeptide(L)'
;MIFYAGPIVLGFLLGFIIGSRIKVNPESKLNFTWGSYITIFIAALVAAYFIGPFPYYQDVPLASGFVSAIVGIFVGKVTLGRYVKDDTEH
;
A
#
# COMPACT_ATOMS: atom_id res chain seq x y z
N MET A 1 25.34 -2.76 4.72
CA MET A 1 24.09 -2.67 3.94
C MET A 1 23.79 -1.19 3.75
N ILE A 2 23.76 -0.71 2.50
CA ILE A 2 23.53 0.71 2.19
C ILE A 2 22.03 0.87 1.91
N PHE A 3 21.36 1.77 2.63
CA PHE A 3 19.94 2.04 2.42
C PHE A 3 19.74 3.19 1.43
N TYR A 4 18.91 2.97 0.41
CA TYR A 4 18.59 3.99 -0.59
C TYR A 4 17.30 4.71 -0.19
N ALA A 5 17.44 5.85 0.48
CA ALA A 5 16.30 6.59 1.01
C ALA A 5 15.35 7.12 -0.07
N GLY A 6 15.87 7.51 -1.24
CA GLY A 6 15.05 8.10 -2.33
C GLY A 6 13.88 7.20 -2.76
N PRO A 7 14.13 5.96 -3.21
CA PRO A 7 13.09 4.99 -3.53
C PRO A 7 12.10 4.74 -2.40
N ILE A 8 12.60 4.65 -1.16
CA ILE A 8 11.77 4.37 0.01
C ILE A 8 10.81 5.54 0.25
N VAL A 9 11.32 6.78 0.30
CA VAL A 9 10.51 7.99 0.55
C VAL A 9 9.53 8.24 -0.58
N LEU A 10 9.98 8.17 -1.85
CA LEU A 10 9.10 8.39 -3.00
C LEU A 10 8.03 7.31 -3.12
N GLY A 11 8.40 6.05 -2.95
CA GLY A 11 7.47 4.92 -2.93
C GLY A 11 6.40 5.13 -1.86
N PHE A 12 6.81 5.47 -0.63
CA PHE A 12 5.89 5.73 0.47
C PHE A 12 4.93 6.88 0.17
N LEU A 13 5.42 8.01 -0.33
CA LEU A 13 4.57 9.17 -0.63
C LEU A 13 3.53 8.85 -1.71
N LEU A 14 3.94 8.22 -2.81
CA LEU A 14 3.02 7.81 -3.87
C LEU A 14 1.99 6.79 -3.37
N GLY A 15 2.45 5.80 -2.61
CA GLY A 15 1.59 4.82 -1.97
C GLY A 15 0.59 5.48 -1.03
N PHE A 16 1.04 6.40 -0.19
CA PHE A 16 0.20 7.15 0.76
C PHE A 16 -0.87 7.97 0.06
N ILE A 17 -0.51 8.68 -1.01
CA ILE A 17 -1.48 9.43 -1.82
C ILE A 17 -2.53 8.48 -2.38
N ILE A 18 -2.13 7.36 -3.00
CA ILE A 18 -3.08 6.37 -3.54
C ILE A 18 -3.98 5.82 -2.42
N GLY A 19 -3.37 5.37 -1.31
CA GLY A 19 -4.06 4.82 -0.15
C GLY A 19 -5.11 5.76 0.42
N SER A 20 -4.78 7.04 0.54
CA SER A 20 -5.69 8.09 1.04
C SER A 20 -6.96 8.25 0.21
N ARG A 21 -6.94 7.79 -1.04
CA ARG A 21 -8.05 7.88 -1.99
C ARG A 21 -8.85 6.57 -2.09
N ILE A 22 -8.41 5.49 -1.46
CA ILE A 22 -9.16 4.22 -1.42
C ILE A 22 -10.35 4.39 -0.48
N LYS A 23 -11.53 4.58 -1.04
CA LYS A 23 -12.80 4.65 -0.30
C LYS A 23 -13.42 3.27 -0.19
N VAL A 24 -14.05 3.00 0.96
CA VAL A 24 -14.91 1.82 1.11
C VAL A 24 -16.28 2.20 0.52
N ASN A 25 -16.67 1.51 -0.55
CA ASN A 25 -17.99 1.67 -1.14
C ASN A 25 -18.97 0.73 -0.40
N PRO A 26 -19.99 1.24 0.31
CA PRO A 26 -20.97 0.42 1.02
C PRO A 26 -21.85 -0.42 0.09
N GLU A 27 -22.07 0.01 -1.16
CA GLU A 27 -22.81 -0.77 -2.17
C GLU A 27 -21.97 -1.89 -2.78
N SER A 28 -20.66 -1.79 -2.66
CA SER A 28 -19.76 -2.84 -3.10
C SER A 28 -19.87 -4.00 -2.13
N LYS A 29 -20.46 -5.11 -2.56
CA LYS A 29 -20.51 -6.37 -1.80
C LYS A 29 -19.11 -6.96 -1.46
N LEU A 30 -18.03 -6.27 -1.83
CA LEU A 30 -16.66 -6.56 -1.44
C LEU A 30 -16.41 -6.13 0.01
N ASN A 31 -16.56 -7.08 0.92
CA ASN A 31 -16.15 -6.94 2.31
C ASN A 31 -14.62 -7.03 2.42
N PHE A 32 -13.94 -5.89 2.45
CA PHE A 32 -12.51 -5.81 2.78
C PHE A 32 -12.30 -6.05 4.28
N THR A 33 -12.31 -7.33 4.68
CA THR A 33 -12.00 -7.75 6.05
C THR A 33 -10.51 -7.60 6.35
N TRP A 34 -10.13 -7.60 7.63
CA TRP A 34 -8.72 -7.65 8.04
C TRP A 34 -7.93 -8.78 7.37
N GLY A 35 -8.55 -9.95 7.15
CA GLY A 35 -7.92 -11.06 6.43
C GLY A 35 -7.58 -10.73 4.97
N SER A 36 -8.44 -9.96 4.28
CA SER A 36 -8.17 -9.52 2.91
C SER A 36 -6.95 -8.59 2.82
N TYR A 37 -6.80 -7.68 3.79
CA TYR A 37 -5.66 -6.77 3.87
C TYR A 37 -4.34 -7.51 4.12
N ILE A 38 -4.34 -8.47 5.05
CA ILE A 38 -3.16 -9.31 5.32
C ILE A 38 -2.79 -10.12 4.07
N THR A 39 -3.77 -10.70 3.39
CA THR A 39 -3.54 -11.48 2.15
C THR A 39 -2.93 -10.61 1.05
N ILE A 40 -3.48 -9.41 0.82
CA ILE A 40 -2.94 -8.45 -0.14
C ILE A 40 -1.51 -8.04 0.25
N PHE A 41 -1.24 -7.80 1.54
CA PHE A 41 0.08 -7.43 2.01
C PHE A 41 1.12 -8.53 1.76
N ILE A 42 0.79 -9.79 2.08
CA ILE A 42 1.67 -10.94 1.82
C ILE A 42 1.91 -11.10 0.32
N ALA A 43 0.86 -11.06 -0.50
CA ALA A 43 0.99 -11.16 -1.96
C ALA A 43 1.88 -10.05 -2.53
N ALA A 44 1.79 -8.84 -1.97
CA ALA A 44 2.60 -7.71 -2.38
C ALA A 44 4.07 -7.88 -1.93
N LEU A 45 4.36 -8.47 -0.76
CA LEU A 45 5.73 -8.84 -0.37
C LEU A 45 6.33 -9.92 -1.28
N VAL A 46 5.54 -10.93 -1.66
CA VAL A 46 5.96 -11.96 -2.62
C VAL A 46 6.27 -11.33 -3.97
N ALA A 47 5.42 -10.43 -4.46
CA ALA A 47 5.68 -9.67 -5.67
C ALA A 47 6.97 -8.83 -5.55
N ALA A 48 7.19 -8.17 -4.41
CA ALA A 48 8.40 -7.38 -4.16
C ALA A 48 9.68 -8.24 -4.24
N TYR A 49 9.62 -9.49 -3.79
CA TYR A 49 10.73 -10.45 -3.89
C TYR A 49 11.01 -10.84 -5.35
N PHE A 50 9.97 -11.17 -6.11
CA PHE A 50 10.13 -11.53 -7.53
C PHE A 50 10.56 -10.35 -8.42
N ILE A 51 10.15 -9.13 -8.09
CA ILE A 51 10.66 -7.91 -8.74
C ILE A 51 12.15 -7.73 -8.41
N GLY A 52 12.55 -8.04 -7.18
CA GLY A 52 13.90 -7.86 -6.68
C GLY A 52 14.27 -6.38 -6.50
N PRO A 53 15.45 -6.10 -5.92
CA PRO A 53 15.95 -4.74 -5.81
C PRO A 53 16.22 -4.15 -7.21
N PHE A 54 16.00 -2.84 -7.35
CA PHE A 54 16.41 -2.12 -8.56
C PHE A 54 17.92 -2.32 -8.79
N PRO A 55 18.39 -2.37 -10.06
CA PRO A 55 19.81 -2.50 -10.35
C PRO A 55 20.66 -1.54 -9.51
N TYR A 56 21.79 -2.02 -9.02
CA TYR A 56 22.74 -1.29 -8.16
C TYR A 56 22.30 -1.07 -6.70
N TYR A 57 21.09 -1.46 -6.29
CA TYR A 57 20.73 -1.45 -4.87
C TYR A 57 21.20 -2.73 -4.20
N GLN A 58 21.93 -2.55 -3.11
CA GLN A 58 22.57 -3.62 -2.32
C GLN A 58 21.99 -3.65 -0.89
N ASP A 59 20.72 -3.26 -0.74
CA ASP A 59 19.99 -3.26 0.52
C ASP A 59 19.40 -4.64 0.82
N VAL A 60 18.15 -4.88 0.44
CA VAL A 60 17.39 -6.10 0.75
C VAL A 60 17.01 -6.82 -0.55
N PRO A 61 16.76 -8.14 -0.53
CA PRO A 61 16.30 -8.89 -1.70
C PRO A 61 14.83 -8.60 -2.05
N LEU A 62 14.35 -7.41 -1.74
CA LEU A 62 12.99 -6.94 -2.00
C LEU A 62 13.09 -5.60 -2.73
N ALA A 63 12.16 -5.33 -3.63
CA ALA A 63 11.99 -4.00 -4.21
C ALA A 63 11.63 -2.97 -3.12
N SER A 64 12.63 -2.33 -2.49
CA SER A 64 12.44 -1.50 -1.29
C SER A 64 11.49 -0.32 -1.51
N GLY A 65 11.50 0.30 -2.69
CA GLY A 65 10.51 1.32 -3.07
C GLY A 65 9.09 0.78 -3.28
N PHE A 66 8.93 -0.46 -3.74
CA PHE A 66 7.62 -1.10 -3.85
C PHE A 66 7.08 -1.47 -2.47
N VAL A 67 7.94 -2.02 -1.59
CA VAL A 67 7.58 -2.30 -0.19
C VAL A 67 7.15 -1.02 0.53
N SER A 68 7.89 0.07 0.37
CA SER A 68 7.52 1.35 0.98
C SER A 68 6.21 1.90 0.42
N ALA A 69 5.94 1.72 -0.88
CA ALA A 69 4.66 2.08 -1.49
C ALA A 69 3.49 1.27 -0.93
N ILE A 70 3.66 -0.04 -0.73
CA ILE A 70 2.64 -0.88 -0.07
C ILE A 70 2.33 -0.32 1.32
N VAL A 71 3.36 -0.07 2.13
CA VAL A 71 3.18 0.52 3.47
C VAL A 71 2.47 1.86 3.39
N GLY A 72 2.87 2.72 2.45
CA GLY A 72 2.21 3.99 2.16
C GLY A 72 0.73 3.82 1.89
N ILE A 73 0.33 2.87 1.05
CA ILE A 73 -1.09 2.60 0.72
C ILE A 73 -1.88 2.25 1.98
N PHE A 74 -1.37 1.36 2.83
CA PHE A 74 -2.06 0.99 4.07
C PHE A 74 -2.18 2.17 5.04
N VAL A 75 -1.08 2.90 5.25
CA VAL A 75 -1.06 4.08 6.13
C VAL A 75 -2.00 5.15 5.60
N GLY A 76 -1.94 5.47 4.30
CA GLY A 76 -2.82 6.46 3.66
C GLY A 76 -4.29 6.08 3.77
N LYS A 77 -4.61 4.81 3.56
CA LYS A 77 -5.98 4.29 3.70
C LYS A 77 -6.48 4.42 5.13
N VAL A 78 -5.71 3.99 6.12
CA VAL A 78 -6.11 4.04 7.54
C VAL A 78 -6.26 5.49 8.02
N THR A 79 -5.36 6.38 7.61
CA THR A 79 -5.36 7.77 8.09
C THR A 79 -6.43 8.63 7.39
N LEU A 80 -6.64 8.46 6.07
CA LEU A 80 -7.44 9.38 5.26
C LEU A 80 -8.52 8.71 4.38
N GLY A 81 -8.54 7.39 4.27
CA GLY A 81 -9.52 6.63 3.50
C GLY A 81 -10.87 6.60 4.21
N ARG A 82 -11.64 7.70 4.09
CA ARG A 82 -12.96 7.83 4.71
C ARG A 82 -13.97 6.86 4.09
N TYR A 83 -14.86 6.32 4.92
CA TYR A 83 -16.09 5.66 4.47
C TYR A 83 -16.94 6.68 3.70
N VAL A 84 -17.51 6.27 2.55
CA VAL A 84 -18.56 7.06 1.90
C VAL A 84 -19.72 7.08 2.88
N LYS A 85 -20.11 8.27 3.34
CA LYS A 85 -21.30 8.44 4.16
C LYS A 85 -22.48 8.09 3.26
N ASP A 86 -23.27 7.10 3.65
CA ASP A 86 -24.51 6.77 2.98
C ASP A 86 -25.45 7.95 3.25
N ASP A 87 -25.65 8.80 2.24
CA ASP A 87 -26.57 9.93 2.31
C ASP A 87 -28.01 9.38 2.12
N THR A 88 -28.44 8.48 3.00
CA THR A 88 -29.85 8.10 3.16
C THR A 88 -30.44 8.88 4.33
N GLU A 89 -30.65 10.17 4.11
CA GLU A 89 -31.70 10.94 4.78
C GLU A 89 -32.62 11.48 3.68
N HIS A 90 -33.61 10.68 3.31
CA HIS A 90 -34.82 11.10 2.60
C HIS A 90 -36.04 10.60 3.36
#